data_AF-M7YCD5-F1
#
_entry.id   AF-M7YCD5-F1
#
_cell.length_a   1.000
_cell.length_b   1.000
_cell.length_c   1.000
_cell.angle_alpha   90.00
_cell.angle_beta   90.00
_cell.angle_gamma   90.00
#
_symmetry.space_group_name_H-M   'P 1'
#
loop_
_entity.id
_entity.type
_entity.pdbx_description
1 polymer ?
#
loop_
_entity_poly.entity_id
_entity_poly.type
_entity_poly.pdbx_seq_one_letter_code
_entity_poly.pdbx_strand_id
1 'polypeptide(L)'
;MGEKKLSCADVSKCFQLLESILDGENVPNSQAMLQEKLAKCEPCFKHFHLEQAIREVLKNKCTKHCVPNELIANIREKIQEIK
;
A
#
# COMPACT_ATOMS: atom_id res chain seq x y z
N MET A 1 3.56 -23.81 -13.23
CA MET A 1 2.24 -23.15 -13.11
C MET A 1 1.96 -23.08 -11.62
N GLY A 2 2.13 -21.92 -10.98
CA GLY A 2 2.05 -21.80 -9.52
C GLY A 2 0.59 -21.67 -9.10
N GLU A 3 0.03 -22.72 -8.51
CA GLU A 3 -1.34 -22.73 -7.99
C GLU A 3 -1.43 -21.73 -6.82
N LYS A 4 -2.25 -20.68 -6.97
CA LYS A 4 -2.58 -19.79 -5.86
C LYS A 4 -3.38 -20.59 -4.84
N LYS A 5 -2.92 -20.63 -3.59
CA LYS A 5 -3.71 -21.22 -2.52
C LYS A 5 -5.00 -20.43 -2.36
N LEU A 6 -6.11 -21.15 -2.44
CA LEU A 6 -7.46 -20.65 -2.18
C LEU A 6 -7.69 -20.31 -0.70
N SER A 7 -6.82 -20.80 0.19
CA SER A 7 -6.91 -20.61 1.64
C SER A 7 -5.55 -20.24 2.25
N CYS A 8 -5.54 -19.19 3.07
CA CYS A 8 -4.38 -18.77 3.84
C CYS A 8 -4.50 -19.27 5.28
N ALA A 9 -3.53 -20.06 5.77
CA ALA A 9 -3.53 -20.55 7.15
C ALA A 9 -3.46 -19.41 8.18
N ASP A 10 -2.72 -18.34 7.84
CA ASP A 10 -2.58 -17.14 8.67
C ASP A 10 -3.18 -15.92 7.96
N VAL A 11 -4.43 -16.04 7.49
CA VAL A 11 -5.11 -14.94 6.78
C VAL A 11 -5.12 -13.66 7.62
N SER A 12 -5.36 -13.78 8.93
CA SER A 12 -5.39 -12.65 9.87
C SER A 12 -4.05 -11.93 9.96
N LYS A 13 -2.93 -12.65 10.14
CA LYS A 13 -1.60 -12.02 10.16
C LYS A 13 -1.22 -11.42 8.81
N CYS A 14 -1.63 -12.07 7.72
CA CYS A 14 -1.39 -11.52 6.39
C CYS A 14 -2.15 -10.21 6.21
N PHE A 15 -3.40 -10.14 6.64
CA PHE A 15 -4.21 -8.93 6.56
C PHE A 15 -3.59 -7.81 7.39
N GLN A 16 -3.20 -8.07 8.64
CA GLN A 16 -2.51 -7.08 9.45
C GLN A 16 -1.22 -6.55 8.78
N LEU A 17 -0.43 -7.44 8.17
CA LEU A 17 0.75 -7.02 7.42
C LEU A 17 0.39 -6.16 6.20
N LEU A 18 -0.64 -6.55 5.44
CA LEU A 18 -1.12 -5.78 4.28
C LEU A 18 -1.60 -4.39 4.71
N GLU A 19 -2.38 -4.32 5.80
CA GLU A 19 -2.88 -3.09 6.40
C GLU A 19 -1.72 -2.19 6.85
N SER A 20 -0.76 -2.70 7.62
CA SER A 20 0.44 -1.94 8.03
C SER A 20 1.23 -1.38 6.83
N ILE A 21 1.36 -2.18 5.76
CA ILE A 21 2.03 -1.72 4.52
C ILE A 21 1.22 -0.60 3.86
N LEU A 22 -0.11 -0.74 3.80
CA LEU A 22 -1.00 0.25 3.18
C LEU A 22 -1.14 1.54 4.00
N ASP A 23 -1.01 1.47 5.33
CA ASP A 23 -0.93 2.62 6.23
C ASP A 23 0.44 3.33 6.18
N GLY A 24 1.42 2.72 5.51
CA GLY A 24 2.76 3.29 5.37
C GLY A 24 3.62 3.14 6.63
N GLU A 25 3.31 2.15 7.49
CA GLU A 25 4.23 1.76 8.55
C GLU A 25 5.57 1.32 7.95
N ASN A 26 6.66 1.57 8.69
CA ASN A 26 7.99 1.19 8.26
C ASN A 26 8.18 -0.33 8.41
N VAL A 27 7.64 -1.08 7.47
CA VAL A 27 7.76 -2.54 7.40
C VAL A 27 8.94 -2.89 6.48
N PRO A 28 10.04 -3.45 7.01
CA PRO A 28 11.18 -3.84 6.19
C PRO A 28 10.79 -4.96 5.22
N ASN A 29 11.27 -4.87 3.97
CA ASN A 29 10.92 -5.80 2.89
C ASN A 29 9.41 -5.94 2.59
N SER A 30 8.61 -4.96 3.01
CA SER A 30 7.16 -4.88 2.77
C SER A 30 6.77 -5.23 1.34
N GLN A 31 7.43 -4.65 0.34
CA GLN A 31 7.13 -4.84 -1.08
C GLN A 31 7.34 -6.30 -1.53
N ALA A 32 8.44 -6.93 -1.12
CA ALA A 32 8.74 -8.33 -1.45
C ALA A 32 7.78 -9.30 -0.74
N MET A 33 7.49 -9.06 0.54
CA MET A 33 6.53 -9.86 1.30
C MET A 33 5.14 -9.76 0.70
N LEU A 34 4.70 -8.54 0.36
CA LEU A 34 3.43 -8.27 -0.29
C LEU A 34 3.32 -9.04 -1.61
N GLN A 35 4.30 -8.87 -2.52
CA GLN A 35 4.35 -9.57 -3.80
C GLN A 35 4.26 -11.08 -3.62
N GLU A 36 5.00 -11.65 -2.67
CA GLU A 36 4.96 -13.09 -2.40
C GLU A 36 3.57 -13.54 -1.93
N LYS A 37 2.95 -12.82 -0.98
CA LYS A 37 1.63 -13.17 -0.47
C LYS A 37 0.56 -13.06 -1.56
N LEU A 38 0.58 -11.99 -2.34
CA LEU A 38 -0.32 -11.78 -3.48
C LEU A 38 -0.13 -12.85 -4.57
N ALA A 39 1.10 -13.33 -4.77
CA ALA A 39 1.40 -14.39 -5.74
C ALA A 39 0.94 -15.78 -5.26
N LYS A 40 1.05 -16.07 -3.96
CA LYS A 40 0.76 -17.39 -3.38
C LYS A 40 -0.66 -17.53 -2.82
N CYS A 41 -1.38 -16.44 -2.57
CA CYS A 41 -2.63 -16.43 -1.81
C CYS A 41 -3.72 -15.57 -2.48
N GLU A 42 -4.81 -16.21 -2.91
CA GLU A 42 -5.95 -15.54 -3.52
C GLU A 42 -6.75 -14.65 -2.55
N PRO A 43 -7.13 -15.08 -1.32
CA PRO A 43 -7.90 -14.23 -0.41
C PRO A 43 -7.12 -12.98 0.03
N CYS A 44 -5.80 -13.08 0.22
CA CYS A 44 -4.95 -11.91 0.48
C CYS A 44 -4.93 -10.94 -0.71
N PHE A 45 -4.92 -11.46 -1.94
CA PHE A 45 -5.00 -10.62 -3.13
C PHE A 45 -6.30 -9.83 -3.22
N LYS A 46 -7.44 -10.49 -2.99
CA LYS A 46 -8.75 -9.84 -3.01
C LYS A 46 -8.86 -8.79 -1.90
N HIS A 47 -8.40 -9.11 -0.70
CA HIS A 47 -8.44 -8.18 0.43
C HIS A 47 -7.57 -6.94 0.19
N PHE A 48 -6.32 -7.12 -0.25
CA PHE A 48 -5.43 -6.00 -0.60
C PHE A 48 -6.02 -5.10 -1.69
N HIS A 49 -6.56 -5.69 -2.77
CA HIS A 49 -7.19 -4.90 -3.84
C HIS A 49 -8.42 -4.13 -3.35
N LEU A 50 -9.27 -4.77 -2.54
CA LEU A 50 -10.44 -4.12 -1.96
C LEU A 50 -10.02 -2.92 -1.12
N GLU A 51 -9.05 -3.10 -0.24
CA GLU A 51 -8.62 -2.06 0.69
C GLU A 51 -7.87 -0.92 -0.01
N GLN A 52 -7.08 -1.25 -1.04
CA GLN A 52 -6.48 -0.26 -1.92
C GLN A 52 -7.54 0.56 -2.66
N ALA A 53 -8.59 -0.08 -3.19
CA ALA A 53 -9.69 0.61 -3.84
C ALA A 53 -10.45 1.52 -2.86
N ILE A 54 -10.69 1.06 -1.63
CA ILE A 54 -11.30 1.88 -0.57
C ILE A 54 -10.41 3.09 -0.28
N ARG A 55 -9.09 2.92 -0.11
CA ARG A 55 -8.15 4.03 0.13
C ARG A 55 -8.08 4.99 -1.05
N GLU A 56 -8.15 4.50 -2.28
CA GLU A 56 -8.18 5.34 -3.48
C GLU A 56 -9.47 6.18 -3.51
N VAL A 57 -10.62 5.58 -3.20
CA VAL A 57 -11.89 6.30 -3.08
C VAL A 57 -11.85 7.32 -1.94
N LEU A 58 -11.27 6.97 -0.79
CA LEU A 58 -11.09 7.90 0.33
C LEU A 58 -10.15 9.04 -0.03
N LYS A 59 -9.03 8.77 -0.72
CA LYS A 59 -8.15 9.83 -1.24
C LYS A 59 -8.92 10.74 -2.21
N ASN A 60 -9.64 10.18 -3.15
CA ASN A 60 -10.37 10.99 -4.14
C ASN A 60 -11.51 11.82 -3.50
N LYS A 61 -12.28 11.22 -2.58
CA LYS A 61 -13.45 11.87 -1.97
C LYS A 61 -13.13 12.75 -0.77
N CYS A 62 -12.19 12.35 0.09
CA CYS A 62 -11.84 13.08 1.31
C CYS A 62 -10.66 14.04 1.10
N THR A 63 -9.69 13.71 0.24
CA THR A 63 -8.52 14.57 -0.03
C THR A 63 -8.64 15.39 -1.32
N LYS A 64 -9.79 16.03 -1.56
CA LYS A 64 -9.97 17.08 -2.61
C LYS A 64 -8.99 18.27 -2.51
N HIS A 65 -8.03 18.24 -1.60
CA HIS A 65 -6.87 19.12 -1.62
C HIS A 65 -5.86 18.57 -2.63
N CYS A 66 -5.97 19.04 -3.87
CA CYS A 66 -4.83 19.03 -4.77
C CYS A 66 -3.71 19.78 -4.03
N VAL A 67 -2.69 19.06 -3.55
CA VAL A 67 -1.55 19.70 -2.89
C VAL A 67 -1.04 20.75 -3.88
N PRO A 68 -1.02 22.05 -3.52
CA PRO A 68 -0.70 23.09 -4.48
C PRO A 68 0.69 22.81 -5.05
N ASN A 69 0.83 22.85 -6.38
CA ASN A 69 2.09 22.58 -7.06
C ASN A 69 3.22 23.48 -6.54
N GLU A 70 2.89 24.70 -6.09
CA GLU A 70 3.81 25.62 -5.45
C GLU A 70 4.43 25.06 -4.17
N LEU A 71 3.63 24.37 -3.35
CA LEU A 71 4.08 23.72 -2.11
C LEU A 71 5.02 22.54 -2.42
N ILE A 72 4.71 21.77 -3.48
CA ILE A 72 5.59 20.70 -3.97
C ILE A 72 6.91 21.25 -4.49
N ALA A 73 6.87 22.34 -5.27
CA ALA A 73 8.05 23.03 -5.78
C ALA A 73 8.94 23.53 -4.64
N ASN A 74 8.36 24.22 -3.65
CA ASN A 74 9.08 24.73 -2.48
C ASN A 74 9.77 23.62 -1.67
N ILE A 75 9.09 22.50 -1.44
CA ILE A 75 9.67 21.35 -0.72
C ILE A 75 10.85 20.77 -1.51
N ARG A 76 10.71 20.63 -2.83
CA ARG A 76 11.80 20.12 -3.70
C ARG A 76 13.01 21.04 -3.72
N GLU A 77 12.78 22.35 -3.78
CA GLU A 77 13.82 23.37 -3.74
C GLU A 77 14.62 23.30 -2.44
N LYS A 78 13.92 23.24 -1.29
CA LYS A 78 14.58 23.10 0.01
C LYS A 78 15.38 21.81 0.17
N ILE A 79 14.91 20.69 -0.40
CA ILE A 79 15.67 19.43 -0.40
C ILE A 79 16.95 19.55 -1.23
N GLN A 80 16.90 20.30 -2.35
CA GLN A 80 18.08 20.56 -3.18
C GLN A 80 19.07 21.51 -2.51
N GLU A 81 18.62 22.50 -1.74
CA GLU A 81 19.51 23.39 -0.97
C GLU A 81 20.23 22.71 0.19
N ILE A 82 19.73 21.57 0.68
CA ILE A 82 20.34 20.80 1.76
C ILE A 82 21.41 19.81 1.24
N LYS A 83 21.57 19.67 -0.08
CA LYS A 83 22.67 18.90 -0.71
C LYS A 83 23.91 19.75 -0.90
#